data_AF-A0A9P1N919-F1
#
_entry.id   AF-A0A9P1N919-F1
#
_cell.length_a   1.000
_cell.length_b   1.000
_cell.length_c   1.000
_cell.angle_alpha   90.00
_cell.angle_beta   90.00
_cell.angle_gamma   90.00
#
_symmetry.space_group_name_H-M   'P 1'
#
loop_
_entity.id
_entity.type
_entity.pdbx_description
1 polymer ?
#
loop_
_entity_poly.entity_id
_entity_poly.type
_entity_poly.pdbx_seq_one_letter_code
_entity_poly.pdbx_strand_id
1 'polypeptide(L)'
;MLLKLALLFFIEVTSHEIFKLPGQNFNFDSKQFAGYLNVTDSKRMFYWLAESENNVTTDPLIFWFNGGPGCSSLTSLFLTGPFNIDSLGRVLSKSEYSFTKLGSIVYIESPSPVGFSYSTDHSDPFLDQMTAQDNYKAIKSFFQEYPQFKNHEVFLTGISYAGIYVPMLARKIIDNQRNFKINLKGIALGGPLLSEELRVKSGLEYSYSHGIIDEDVYRDILENCYNIYFLHHPELNVYQIDKKCEQSPDKSSPNSCGFKRDSIMESYFNQNETREILRIPDEVGKWERCRDLMYFPPSDDIDEHIKQAINNDVKVLLYFGDMDMVCPFSHGQRFVENLGIEEIENGLITRKDQEIIGKYTSYKNLDFMVFKNAGHYLGATYLESQFELHRNFFKYQKLNVL
;
A
#
# COMPACT_ATOMS: atom_id res chain seq x y z
N MET A 1 -7.23 -35.06 44.06
CA MET A 1 -7.64 -35.45 42.70
C MET A 1 -8.73 -34.50 42.24
N LEU A 2 -8.36 -33.39 41.61
CA LEU A 2 -9.28 -32.44 40.97
C LEU A 2 -8.49 -31.78 39.84
N LEU A 3 -8.60 -32.36 38.65
CA LEU A 3 -8.20 -31.74 37.39
C LEU A 3 -8.95 -30.40 37.27
N LYS A 4 -8.25 -29.28 37.36
CA LYS A 4 -8.76 -28.03 36.81
C LYS A 4 -8.61 -28.13 35.30
N LEU A 5 -9.73 -28.34 34.62
CA LEU A 5 -9.85 -28.17 33.17
C LEU A 5 -9.26 -26.81 32.77
N ALA A 6 -8.21 -26.83 31.96
CA ALA A 6 -7.89 -25.71 31.10
C ALA A 6 -8.97 -25.64 30.03
N LEU A 7 -10.02 -24.83 30.26
CA LEU A 7 -10.85 -24.37 29.16
C LEU A 7 -10.00 -23.43 28.33
N LEU A 8 -9.57 -23.94 27.18
CA LEU A 8 -9.04 -23.14 26.08
C LEU A 8 -10.07 -22.08 25.71
N PHE A 9 -9.69 -20.81 25.85
CA PHE A 9 -10.36 -19.70 25.18
C PHE A 9 -10.16 -19.88 23.66
N PHE A 10 -11.06 -20.62 23.01
CA PHE A 10 -11.24 -20.65 21.56
C PHE A 10 -12.64 -20.10 21.22
N ILE A 11 -12.92 -18.91 21.73
CA ILE A 11 -14.04 -18.06 21.35
C ILE A 11 -13.33 -16.71 21.14
N GLU A 12 -13.07 -16.23 19.92
CA GLU A 12 -14.06 -15.42 19.20
C GLU A 12 -13.71 -15.13 17.70
N VAL A 13 -12.85 -15.91 17.02
CA VAL A 13 -12.49 -15.61 15.60
C VAL A 13 -13.66 -15.78 14.61
N THR A 14 -14.74 -16.47 15.00
CA THR A 14 -15.93 -16.67 14.16
C THR A 14 -16.77 -15.41 13.97
N SER A 15 -16.58 -14.37 14.78
CA SER A 15 -17.45 -13.18 14.76
C SER A 15 -17.22 -12.28 13.54
N HIS A 16 -16.01 -12.29 12.95
CA HIS A 16 -15.60 -11.42 11.85
C HIS A 16 -15.63 -12.06 10.46
N GLU A 17 -15.96 -13.36 10.34
CA GLU A 17 -15.90 -14.09 9.07
C GLU A 17 -16.90 -13.53 8.04
N ILE A 18 -16.46 -13.36 6.80
CA ILE A 18 -17.28 -12.95 5.66
C ILE A 18 -17.56 -14.19 4.81
N PHE A 19 -18.79 -14.70 4.89
CA PHE A 19 -19.17 -15.89 4.12
C PHE A 19 -19.41 -15.59 2.63
N LYS A 20 -20.04 -14.45 2.33
CA LYS A 20 -20.41 -14.07 0.97
C LYS A 20 -20.60 -12.56 0.89
N LEU A 21 -20.08 -11.96 -0.17
CA LEU A 21 -20.27 -10.55 -0.48
C LEU A 21 -21.42 -10.31 -1.49
N PRO A 22 -22.00 -9.10 -1.53
CA PRO A 22 -22.94 -8.73 -2.58
C PRO A 22 -22.27 -8.84 -3.96
N GLY A 23 -22.99 -9.42 -4.93
CA GLY A 23 -22.46 -9.65 -6.28
C GLY A 23 -21.50 -10.84 -6.42
N GLN A 24 -21.19 -11.58 -5.34
CA GLN A 24 -20.33 -12.76 -5.39
C GLN A 24 -21.10 -14.00 -5.89
N ASN A 25 -20.79 -14.45 -7.10
CA ASN A 25 -21.41 -15.63 -7.73
C ASN A 25 -20.48 -16.84 -7.81
N PHE A 26 -19.46 -16.90 -6.95
CA PHE A 26 -18.47 -17.98 -6.88
C PHE A 26 -18.10 -18.27 -5.43
N ASN A 27 -17.55 -19.47 -5.19
CA ASN A 27 -16.97 -19.81 -3.90
C ASN A 27 -15.53 -19.30 -3.84
N PHE A 28 -15.19 -18.59 -2.77
CA PHE A 28 -13.81 -18.23 -2.48
C PHE A 28 -13.13 -19.46 -1.85
N ASP A 29 -11.96 -19.82 -2.35
CA ASP A 29 -11.30 -21.09 -1.99
C ASP A 29 -10.59 -21.01 -0.61
N SER A 30 -10.63 -19.83 0.02
CA SER A 30 -10.12 -19.56 1.36
C SER A 30 -11.13 -18.75 2.19
N LYS A 31 -10.74 -18.35 3.40
CA LYS A 31 -11.57 -17.53 4.29
C LYS A 31 -11.17 -16.07 4.23
N GLN A 32 -12.11 -15.23 4.64
CA GLN A 32 -11.90 -13.80 4.75
C GLN A 32 -12.64 -13.26 5.97
N PHE A 33 -12.07 -12.23 6.57
CA PHE A 33 -12.54 -11.63 7.81
C PHE A 33 -12.41 -10.13 7.71
N ALA A 34 -13.40 -9.39 8.21
CA ALA A 34 -13.28 -7.95 8.39
C ALA A 34 -13.85 -7.52 9.73
N GLY A 35 -13.26 -6.46 10.27
CA GLY A 35 -13.61 -5.94 11.58
C GLY A 35 -12.68 -4.82 11.99
N TYR A 36 -12.53 -4.63 13.29
CA TYR A 36 -11.78 -3.51 13.85
C TYR A 36 -10.65 -3.97 14.76
N LEU A 37 -9.48 -3.36 14.58
CA LEU A 37 -8.31 -3.50 15.44
C LEU A 37 -8.34 -2.38 16.50
N ASN A 38 -8.12 -2.76 17.75
CA ASN A 38 -8.10 -1.83 18.88
C ASN A 38 -6.74 -1.12 18.95
N VAL A 39 -6.74 0.20 18.73
CA VAL A 39 -5.50 1.01 18.72
C VAL A 39 -5.36 1.81 20.02
N THR A 40 -6.40 2.54 20.40
CA THR A 40 -6.55 3.23 21.69
C THR A 40 -7.96 3.00 22.20
N ASP A 41 -8.33 3.55 23.35
CA ASP A 41 -9.72 3.50 23.82
C ASP A 41 -10.68 4.16 22.81
N SER A 42 -10.23 5.23 22.14
CA SER A 42 -11.00 6.02 21.20
C SER A 42 -10.86 5.61 19.73
N LYS A 43 -9.72 5.04 19.31
CA LYS A 43 -9.40 4.73 17.90
C LYS A 43 -9.61 3.25 17.55
N ARG A 44 -10.22 3.02 16.39
CA ARG A 44 -10.42 1.70 15.78
C ARG A 44 -9.94 1.75 14.32
N MET A 45 -9.10 0.79 13.94
CA MET A 45 -8.65 0.63 12.55
C MET A 45 -9.39 -0.52 11.89
N PHE A 46 -10.11 -0.25 10.81
CA PHE A 46 -10.74 -1.28 10.01
C PHE A 46 -9.68 -2.11 9.29
N TYR A 47 -9.88 -3.42 9.27
CA TYR A 47 -9.03 -4.35 8.52
C TYR A 47 -9.89 -5.31 7.69
N TRP A 48 -9.29 -5.81 6.61
CA TRP A 48 -9.78 -6.95 5.86
C TRP A 48 -8.66 -7.96 5.68
N LEU A 49 -8.81 -9.14 6.29
CA LEU A 49 -7.95 -10.30 6.11
C LEU A 49 -8.55 -11.22 5.03
N ALA A 50 -7.76 -11.58 4.03
CA ALA A 50 -8.04 -12.70 3.14
C ALA A 50 -6.93 -13.75 3.33
N GLU A 51 -7.30 -14.95 3.77
CA GLU A 51 -6.36 -16.03 4.05
C GLU A 51 -5.77 -16.62 2.75
N SER A 52 -4.59 -17.24 2.88
CA SER A 52 -3.94 -17.91 1.74
C SER A 52 -4.85 -18.96 1.11
N GLU A 53 -4.86 -19.03 -0.22
CA GLU A 53 -5.50 -20.09 -1.01
C GLU A 53 -4.64 -21.38 -1.06
N ASN A 54 -3.36 -21.33 -0.65
CA ASN A 54 -2.51 -22.52 -0.60
C ASN A 54 -2.44 -23.08 0.83
N ASN A 55 -1.53 -22.59 1.67
CA ASN A 55 -1.34 -23.09 3.03
C ASN A 55 -1.32 -21.96 4.07
N VAL A 56 -2.51 -21.72 4.66
CA VAL A 56 -2.75 -20.71 5.72
C VAL A 56 -1.86 -20.88 6.95
N THR A 57 -1.22 -22.04 7.16
CA THR A 57 -0.37 -22.29 8.34
C THR A 57 1.12 -22.00 8.13
N THR A 58 1.57 -21.86 6.89
CA THR A 58 3.00 -21.71 6.57
C THR A 58 3.30 -20.58 5.61
N ASP A 59 2.34 -20.20 4.77
CA ASP A 59 2.51 -19.12 3.81
C ASP A 59 2.67 -17.77 4.52
N PRO A 60 3.37 -16.80 3.91
CA PRO A 60 3.63 -15.52 4.56
C PRO A 60 2.36 -14.75 4.91
N LEU A 61 2.48 -13.88 5.92
CA LEU A 61 1.48 -12.87 6.25
C LEU A 61 1.91 -11.53 5.66
N ILE A 62 1.05 -10.96 4.83
CA ILE A 62 1.31 -9.74 4.07
C ILE A 62 0.40 -8.64 4.60
N PHE A 63 0.96 -7.54 5.10
CA PHE A 63 0.18 -6.35 5.42
C PHE A 63 0.25 -5.37 4.26
N TRP A 64 -0.89 -4.80 3.87
CA TRP A 64 -0.99 -3.85 2.78
C TRP A 64 -1.49 -2.49 3.24
N PHE A 65 -0.78 -1.43 2.82
CA PHE A 65 -1.10 -0.04 3.09
C PHE A 65 -1.18 0.78 1.80
N ASN A 66 -2.30 1.46 1.57
CA ASN A 66 -2.35 2.54 0.60
C ASN A 66 -1.82 3.85 1.20
N GLY A 67 -1.46 4.78 0.31
CA GLY A 67 -0.90 6.09 0.68
C GLY A 67 -1.96 7.19 0.75
N GLY A 68 -1.81 8.20 -0.11
CA GLY A 68 -2.56 9.45 -0.08
C GLY A 68 -1.65 10.62 0.31
N PRO A 69 -1.51 10.98 1.60
CA PRO A 69 -2.03 10.32 2.79
C PRO A 69 -3.57 10.35 2.88
N GLY A 70 -4.17 9.45 3.65
CA GLY A 70 -5.63 9.43 3.84
C GLY A 70 -6.43 8.53 2.89
N CYS A 71 -5.78 7.71 2.07
CA CYS A 71 -6.47 6.82 1.13
C CYS A 71 -6.64 5.39 1.67
N SER A 72 -7.81 4.82 1.47
CA SER A 72 -8.18 3.49 1.92
C SER A 72 -7.40 2.38 1.22
N SER A 73 -6.91 1.43 2.03
CA SER A 73 -6.28 0.20 1.56
C SER A 73 -7.24 -0.78 0.89
N LEU A 74 -8.56 -0.64 1.09
CA LEU A 74 -9.56 -1.45 0.38
C LEU A 74 -9.61 -1.12 -1.11
N THR A 75 -9.06 0.02 -1.53
CA THR A 75 -8.82 0.29 -2.96
C THR A 75 -7.96 -0.80 -3.60
N SER A 76 -6.93 -1.26 -2.88
CA SER A 76 -6.04 -2.31 -3.36
C SER A 76 -6.61 -3.72 -3.18
N LEU A 77 -7.71 -3.90 -2.45
CA LEU A 77 -8.44 -5.17 -2.43
C LEU A 77 -8.88 -5.57 -3.85
N PHE A 78 -9.24 -4.61 -4.69
CA PHE A 78 -9.61 -4.83 -6.10
C PHE A 78 -8.42 -4.74 -7.08
N LEU A 79 -7.19 -4.65 -6.57
CA LEU A 79 -5.97 -4.66 -7.39
C LEU A 79 -5.12 -5.90 -7.10
N THR A 80 -4.91 -6.21 -5.82
CA THR A 80 -4.10 -7.34 -5.36
C THR A 80 -4.91 -8.40 -4.65
N GLY A 81 -6.16 -8.12 -4.28
CA GLY A 81 -7.00 -9.04 -3.51
C GLY A 81 -7.69 -10.09 -4.39
N PRO A 82 -8.59 -10.88 -3.78
CA PRO A 82 -9.15 -12.07 -4.42
C PRO A 82 -10.22 -11.78 -5.47
N PHE A 83 -10.71 -10.54 -5.55
CA PHE A 83 -11.87 -10.20 -6.36
C PHE A 83 -11.59 -9.02 -7.30
N ASN A 84 -12.15 -9.09 -8.49
CA ASN A 84 -12.36 -7.94 -9.37
C ASN A 84 -13.83 -7.50 -9.24
N ILE A 85 -14.07 -6.21 -9.48
CA ILE A 85 -15.41 -5.63 -9.52
C ILE A 85 -15.72 -5.12 -10.93
N ASP A 86 -16.94 -5.36 -11.40
CA ASP A 86 -17.38 -4.89 -12.72
C ASP A 86 -17.50 -3.36 -12.79
N SER A 87 -17.63 -2.82 -14.01
CA SER A 87 -17.70 -1.38 -14.25
C SER A 87 -18.94 -0.70 -13.67
N LEU A 88 -19.88 -1.48 -13.13
CA LEU A 88 -21.12 -1.01 -12.54
C LEU A 88 -21.16 -1.17 -11.01
N GLY A 89 -20.15 -1.82 -10.40
CA GLY A 89 -20.08 -2.02 -8.97
C GLY A 89 -21.09 -3.03 -8.42
N ARG A 90 -21.47 -4.03 -9.22
CA ARG A 90 -22.57 -4.96 -8.91
C ARG A 90 -22.17 -6.42 -8.92
N VAL A 91 -21.16 -6.80 -9.70
CA VAL A 91 -20.76 -8.20 -9.86
C VAL A 91 -19.28 -8.34 -9.53
N LEU A 92 -18.98 -9.33 -8.68
CA LEU A 92 -17.62 -9.73 -8.37
C LEU A 92 -17.20 -10.94 -9.23
N SER A 93 -15.94 -10.96 -9.64
CA SER A 93 -15.30 -12.12 -10.27
C SER A 93 -13.98 -12.47 -9.59
N LYS A 94 -13.52 -13.73 -9.70
CA LYS A 94 -12.23 -14.16 -9.15
C LYS A 94 -11.08 -13.41 -9.83
N SER A 95 -10.08 -13.01 -9.05
CA SER A 95 -8.82 -12.49 -9.57
C SER A 95 -7.84 -13.63 -9.90
N GLU A 96 -7.32 -13.66 -11.12
CA GLU A 96 -6.29 -14.63 -11.51
C GLU A 96 -4.95 -14.36 -10.79
N TYR A 97 -4.63 -13.10 -10.57
CA TYR A 97 -3.37 -12.63 -9.99
C TYR A 97 -3.53 -12.14 -8.55
N SER A 98 -4.29 -12.89 -7.76
CA SER A 98 -4.54 -12.54 -6.36
C SER A 98 -3.38 -12.87 -5.43
N PHE A 99 -3.06 -11.95 -4.51
CA PHE A 99 -2.03 -12.14 -3.51
C PHE A 99 -2.41 -13.19 -2.46
N THR A 100 -3.67 -13.64 -2.40
CA THR A 100 -4.07 -14.81 -1.62
C THR A 100 -3.42 -16.10 -2.13
N LYS A 101 -2.92 -16.12 -3.37
CA LYS A 101 -2.08 -17.20 -3.92
C LYS A 101 -0.61 -17.10 -3.50
N LEU A 102 -0.22 -16.02 -2.83
CA LEU A 102 1.14 -15.74 -2.37
C LEU A 102 1.27 -15.83 -0.84
N GLY A 103 0.19 -15.56 -0.12
CA GLY A 103 0.11 -15.62 1.34
C GLY A 103 -1.23 -15.13 1.86
N SER A 104 -1.37 -15.02 3.18
CA SER A 104 -2.54 -14.35 3.76
C SER A 104 -2.31 -12.84 3.74
N ILE A 105 -3.24 -12.06 3.19
CA ILE A 105 -3.10 -10.61 3.04
C ILE A 105 -4.08 -9.85 3.95
N VAL A 106 -3.59 -8.81 4.61
CA VAL A 106 -4.34 -7.94 5.52
C VAL A 106 -4.27 -6.51 5.01
N TYR A 107 -5.40 -5.98 4.55
CA TYR A 107 -5.55 -4.57 4.21
C TYR A 107 -5.93 -3.81 5.48
N ILE A 108 -5.17 -2.79 5.85
CA ILE A 108 -5.47 -1.92 7.01
C ILE A 108 -5.81 -0.53 6.50
N GLU A 109 -6.98 -0.01 6.84
CA GLU A 109 -7.35 1.37 6.53
C GLU A 109 -6.72 2.32 7.54
N SER A 110 -5.63 2.97 7.15
CA SER A 110 -4.82 3.84 8.01
C SER A 110 -4.54 5.18 7.34
N PRO A 111 -4.44 6.28 8.11
CA PRO A 111 -4.73 6.39 9.55
C PRO A 111 -6.24 6.42 9.83
N SER A 112 -6.70 6.34 11.08
CA SER A 112 -8.10 6.71 11.39
C SER A 112 -8.30 8.22 11.13
N PRO A 113 -9.37 8.68 10.44
CA PRO A 113 -10.61 7.97 10.13
C PRO A 113 -10.76 7.51 8.66
N VAL A 114 -9.68 7.07 8.00
CA VAL A 114 -9.70 6.65 6.59
C VAL A 114 -10.65 5.49 6.36
N GLY A 115 -11.45 5.57 5.29
CA GLY A 115 -12.40 4.54 4.92
C GLY A 115 -13.44 4.30 6.01
N PHE A 116 -13.44 3.09 6.57
CA PHE A 116 -14.27 2.67 7.70
C PHE A 116 -13.58 2.76 9.06
N SER A 117 -12.28 3.06 9.12
CA SER A 117 -11.61 3.35 10.39
C SER A 117 -12.20 4.60 11.03
N TYR A 118 -12.21 4.65 12.37
CA TYR A 118 -12.83 5.75 13.09
C TYR A 118 -12.17 6.02 14.45
N SER A 119 -12.39 7.22 14.95
CA SER A 119 -12.02 7.64 16.30
C SER A 119 -13.19 8.39 16.93
N THR A 120 -13.44 8.14 18.21
CA THR A 120 -14.37 8.96 19.02
C THR A 120 -13.69 10.21 19.58
N ASP A 121 -12.36 10.30 19.49
CA ASP A 121 -11.57 11.49 19.78
C ASP A 121 -11.06 12.09 18.46
N HIS A 122 -11.42 13.34 18.20
CA HIS A 122 -11.08 14.06 16.97
C HIS A 122 -9.97 15.10 17.18
N SER A 123 -9.32 15.08 18.35
CA SER A 123 -8.25 16.03 18.68
C SER A 123 -6.85 15.56 18.25
N ASP A 124 -6.72 14.30 17.82
CA ASP A 124 -5.45 13.71 17.41
C ASP A 124 -4.87 14.40 16.16
N PRO A 125 -3.62 14.87 16.20
CA PRO A 125 -2.99 15.40 15.00
C PRO A 125 -2.59 14.29 14.04
N PHE A 126 -2.68 14.58 12.74
CA PHE A 126 -2.26 13.69 11.67
C PHE A 126 -0.75 13.81 11.44
N LEU A 127 0.04 13.08 12.22
CA LEU A 127 1.51 13.05 12.16
C LEU A 127 2.01 11.66 11.83
N ASP A 128 3.04 11.56 10.99
CA ASP A 128 3.62 10.28 10.57
C ASP A 128 4.10 9.42 11.74
N GLN A 129 4.72 10.04 12.77
CA GLN A 129 5.16 9.31 13.97
C GLN A 129 3.99 8.72 14.75
N MET A 130 2.84 9.40 14.80
CA MET A 130 1.62 8.89 15.42
C MET A 130 1.01 7.78 14.58
N THR A 131 0.94 7.95 13.27
CA THR A 131 0.43 6.92 12.34
C THR A 131 1.27 5.64 12.40
N ALA A 132 2.60 5.75 12.42
CA ALA A 132 3.48 4.60 12.61
C ALA A 132 3.25 3.91 13.96
N GLN A 133 3.03 4.70 15.03
CA GLN A 133 2.75 4.17 16.36
C GLN A 133 1.39 3.46 16.43
N ASP A 134 0.37 4.01 15.78
CA ASP A 134 -0.97 3.47 15.76
C ASP A 134 -1.07 2.23 14.87
N ASN A 135 -0.39 2.22 13.71
CA ASN A 135 -0.24 1.02 12.88
C ASN A 135 0.48 -0.12 13.61
N TYR A 136 1.51 0.19 14.40
CA TYR A 136 2.18 -0.82 15.23
C TYR A 136 1.24 -1.42 16.27
N LYS A 137 0.39 -0.60 16.92
CA LYS A 137 -0.63 -1.10 17.86
C LYS A 137 -1.69 -1.93 17.14
N ALA A 138 -2.14 -1.50 15.96
CA ALA A 138 -3.10 -2.25 15.14
C ALA A 138 -2.54 -3.64 14.78
N ILE A 139 -1.31 -3.74 14.28
CA ILE A 139 -0.67 -5.04 13.99
C ILE A 139 -0.56 -5.91 15.25
N LYS A 140 -0.24 -5.34 16.42
CA LYS A 140 -0.26 -6.10 17.68
C LYS A 140 -1.66 -6.61 18.02
N SER A 141 -2.69 -5.77 17.88
CA SER A 141 -4.09 -6.17 18.06
C SER A 141 -4.47 -7.28 17.08
N PHE A 142 -3.99 -7.22 15.84
CA PHE A 142 -4.23 -8.27 14.84
C PHE A 142 -3.64 -9.60 15.28
N PHE A 143 -2.39 -9.65 15.74
CA PHE A 143 -1.79 -10.90 16.22
C PHE A 143 -2.39 -11.42 17.55
N GLN A 144 -3.04 -10.56 18.33
CA GLN A 144 -3.82 -10.99 19.50
C GLN A 144 -5.13 -11.66 19.07
N GLU A 145 -5.80 -11.10 18.06
CA GLU A 145 -7.02 -11.65 17.48
C GLU A 145 -6.76 -12.94 16.68
N TYR A 146 -5.65 -12.98 15.94
CA TYR A 146 -5.26 -14.11 15.09
C TYR A 146 -3.91 -14.71 15.53
N PRO A 147 -3.86 -15.36 16.71
CA PRO A 147 -2.60 -15.89 17.26
C PRO A 147 -1.96 -16.98 16.40
N GLN A 148 -2.71 -17.62 15.50
CA GLN A 148 -2.19 -18.60 14.54
C GLN A 148 -1.12 -18.02 13.62
N PHE A 149 -1.15 -16.72 13.30
CA PHE A 149 -0.17 -16.10 12.40
C PHE A 149 1.14 -15.71 13.09
N LYS A 150 1.27 -15.85 14.42
CA LYS A 150 2.38 -15.28 15.21
C LYS A 150 3.79 -15.71 14.73
N ASN A 151 3.91 -16.89 14.13
CA ASN A 151 5.19 -17.43 13.65
C ASN A 151 5.42 -17.25 12.14
N HIS A 152 4.46 -16.66 11.41
CA HIS A 152 4.57 -16.47 9.98
C HIS A 152 5.69 -15.49 9.62
N GLU A 153 6.26 -15.65 8.44
CA GLU A 153 7.07 -14.59 7.85
C GLU A 153 6.17 -13.41 7.50
N VAL A 154 6.57 -12.23 7.95
CA VAL A 154 5.76 -11.01 7.80
C VAL A 154 6.39 -10.09 6.77
N PHE A 155 5.58 -9.65 5.81
CA PHE A 155 5.95 -8.66 4.82
C PHE A 155 5.05 -7.43 4.95
N LEU A 156 5.65 -6.25 4.95
CA LEU A 156 4.92 -4.99 4.91
C LEU A 156 4.96 -4.46 3.47
N THR A 157 3.79 -4.20 2.91
CA THR A 157 3.67 -3.81 1.50
C THR A 157 2.82 -2.56 1.39
N GLY A 158 3.05 -1.79 0.34
CA GLY A 158 2.22 -0.61 0.10
C GLY A 158 2.58 0.16 -1.14
N ILE A 159 1.85 1.25 -1.34
CA ILE A 159 1.99 2.12 -2.51
C ILE A 159 1.95 3.60 -2.11
N SER A 160 2.61 4.46 -2.88
CA SER A 160 2.52 5.92 -2.74
C SER A 160 3.06 6.41 -1.39
N TYR A 161 2.31 7.22 -0.65
CA TYR A 161 2.64 7.68 0.71
C TYR A 161 2.89 6.53 1.72
N ALA A 162 2.52 5.28 1.40
CA ALA A 162 2.96 4.13 2.19
C ALA A 162 4.50 3.98 2.23
N GLY A 163 5.22 4.64 1.31
CA GLY A 163 6.68 4.81 1.38
C GLY A 163 7.15 5.57 2.62
N ILE A 164 6.29 6.35 3.27
CA ILE A 164 6.53 6.93 4.60
C ILE A 164 6.03 5.98 5.69
N TYR A 165 4.78 5.51 5.58
CA TYR A 165 4.14 4.70 6.62
C TYR A 165 4.90 3.39 6.93
N VAL A 166 5.31 2.67 5.90
CA VAL A 166 5.84 1.31 6.03
C VAL A 166 7.26 1.29 6.62
N PRO A 167 8.22 2.12 6.16
CA PRO A 167 9.54 2.17 6.80
C PRO A 167 9.46 2.62 8.27
N MET A 168 8.61 3.59 8.59
CA MET A 168 8.40 4.03 9.98
C MET A 168 7.76 2.94 10.85
N LEU A 169 6.81 2.19 10.31
CA LEU A 169 6.22 1.02 10.96
C LEU A 169 7.25 -0.11 11.16
N ALA A 170 8.07 -0.39 10.14
CA ALA A 170 9.14 -1.39 10.23
C ALA A 170 10.12 -1.03 11.35
N ARG A 171 10.53 0.23 11.44
CA ARG A 171 11.35 0.75 12.56
C ARG A 171 10.71 0.47 13.91
N LYS A 172 9.42 0.76 14.08
CA LYS A 172 8.67 0.47 15.32
C LYS A 172 8.68 -1.01 15.66
N ILE A 173 8.52 -1.89 14.66
CA ILE A 173 8.57 -3.34 14.84
C ILE A 173 9.97 -3.81 15.25
N ILE A 174 11.02 -3.34 14.57
CA ILE A 174 12.42 -3.70 14.85
C ILE A 174 12.82 -3.28 16.28
N ASP A 175 12.50 -2.05 16.67
CA ASP A 175 12.86 -1.50 17.98
C ASP A 175 12.13 -2.21 19.14
N ASN A 176 10.98 -2.85 18.87
CA ASN A 176 10.15 -3.49 19.88
C ASN A 176 10.15 -5.01 19.85
N GLN A 177 11.13 -5.65 19.20
CA GLN A 177 11.24 -7.12 19.12
C GLN A 177 11.32 -7.80 20.50
N ARG A 178 11.84 -7.12 21.53
CA ARG A 178 11.85 -7.62 22.92
C ARG A 178 10.47 -7.62 23.59
N ASN A 179 9.60 -6.71 23.19
CA ASN A 179 8.27 -6.53 23.78
C ASN A 179 7.21 -7.38 23.06
N PHE A 180 7.26 -7.38 21.72
CA PHE A 180 6.33 -8.13 20.90
C PHE A 180 7.04 -8.56 19.62
N LYS A 181 7.41 -9.85 19.56
CA LYS A 181 8.17 -10.41 18.45
C LYS A 181 7.29 -10.55 17.22
N ILE A 182 7.73 -9.95 16.11
CA ILE A 182 7.13 -10.08 14.78
C ILE A 182 8.27 -10.47 13.84
N ASN A 183 8.10 -11.58 13.12
CA ASN A 183 9.10 -12.11 12.19
C ASN A 183 9.07 -11.33 10.86
N LEU A 184 9.43 -10.04 10.92
CA LEU A 184 9.51 -9.14 9.78
C LEU A 184 10.64 -9.58 8.84
N LYS A 185 10.32 -9.87 7.58
CA LYS A 185 11.25 -10.36 6.57
C LYS A 185 11.47 -9.39 5.42
N GLY A 186 10.47 -8.59 5.08
CA GLY A 186 10.64 -7.64 3.99
C GLY A 186 9.62 -6.52 3.93
N ILE A 187 9.99 -5.51 3.16
CA ILE A 187 9.21 -4.34 2.80
C ILE A 187 9.16 -4.27 1.26
N ALA A 188 7.98 -4.17 0.66
CA ALA A 188 7.83 -3.95 -0.78
C ALA A 188 6.94 -2.73 -1.07
N LEU A 189 7.45 -1.79 -1.84
CA LEU A 189 6.83 -0.47 -2.03
C LEU A 189 6.76 -0.09 -3.51
N GLY A 190 5.54 0.16 -3.99
CA GLY A 190 5.28 0.62 -5.36
C GLY A 190 5.08 2.13 -5.46
N GLY A 191 5.75 2.78 -6.40
CA GLY A 191 5.75 4.24 -6.55
C GLY A 191 5.84 5.01 -5.23
N PRO A 192 6.76 4.66 -4.30
CA PRO A 192 6.73 5.24 -2.96
C PRO A 192 7.22 6.68 -2.91
N LEU A 193 6.59 7.49 -2.05
CA LEU A 193 7.22 8.71 -1.52
C LEU A 193 8.27 8.31 -0.47
N LEU A 194 9.50 8.79 -0.64
CA LEU A 194 10.68 8.45 0.18
C LEU A 194 11.40 9.70 0.72
N SER A 195 11.19 10.85 0.10
CA SER A 195 11.75 12.13 0.50
C SER A 195 10.97 13.20 -0.24
N GLU A 196 10.36 14.10 0.50
CA GLU A 196 9.52 15.15 -0.09
C GLU A 196 10.36 16.17 -0.86
N GLU A 197 11.53 16.52 -0.33
CA GLU A 197 12.48 17.40 -1.00
C GLU A 197 12.93 16.83 -2.36
N LEU A 198 13.35 15.57 -2.38
CA LEU A 198 13.77 14.91 -3.60
C LEU A 198 12.60 14.74 -4.58
N ARG A 199 11.39 14.41 -4.09
CA ARG A 199 10.19 14.28 -4.92
C ARG A 199 9.86 15.60 -5.64
N VAL A 200 9.90 16.72 -4.92
CA VAL A 200 9.69 18.07 -5.47
C VAL A 200 10.72 18.36 -6.57
N LYS A 201 12.02 18.24 -6.27
CA LYS A 201 13.09 18.50 -7.25
C LYS A 201 13.00 17.61 -8.49
N SER A 202 12.82 16.30 -8.29
CA SER A 202 12.69 15.33 -9.38
C SER A 202 11.43 15.52 -10.19
N GLY A 203 10.32 15.97 -9.57
CA GLY A 203 9.08 16.30 -10.25
C GLY A 203 9.26 17.46 -11.24
N LEU A 204 10.01 18.51 -10.88
CA LEU A 204 10.30 19.63 -11.79
C LEU A 204 11.04 19.16 -13.04
N GLU A 205 12.13 18.42 -12.83
CA GLU A 205 12.96 17.89 -13.91
C GLU A 205 12.18 16.90 -14.79
N TYR A 206 11.36 16.06 -14.17
CA TYR A 206 10.50 15.12 -14.88
C TYR A 206 9.53 15.87 -15.79
N SER A 207 8.80 16.85 -15.27
CA SER A 207 7.86 17.66 -16.05
C SER A 207 8.53 18.35 -17.24
N TYR A 208 9.70 18.94 -17.03
CA TYR A 208 10.45 19.60 -18.11
C TYR A 208 10.94 18.59 -19.16
N SER A 209 11.60 17.51 -18.74
CA SER A 209 12.17 16.51 -19.66
C SER A 209 11.13 15.72 -20.45
N HIS A 210 9.87 15.68 -19.99
CA HIS A 210 8.76 15.03 -20.68
C HIS A 210 7.89 16.01 -21.47
N GLY A 211 8.31 17.28 -21.60
CA GLY A 211 7.60 18.29 -22.39
C GLY A 211 6.25 18.72 -21.80
N ILE A 212 6.06 18.53 -20.49
CA ILE A 212 4.85 18.92 -19.77
C ILE A 212 4.86 20.43 -19.46
N ILE A 213 6.05 20.97 -19.18
CA ILE A 213 6.31 22.41 -19.01
C ILE A 213 7.42 22.87 -19.97
N ASP A 214 7.43 24.16 -20.30
CA ASP A 214 8.46 24.77 -21.14
C ASP A 214 9.64 25.35 -20.33
N GLU A 215 10.66 25.85 -21.04
CA GLU A 215 11.88 26.44 -20.46
C GLU A 215 11.58 27.65 -19.57
N ASP A 216 10.60 28.47 -19.94
CA ASP A 216 10.26 29.69 -19.22
C ASP A 216 9.64 29.33 -17.87
N VAL A 217 8.69 28.39 -17.84
CA VAL A 217 8.10 27.86 -16.60
C VAL A 217 9.14 27.14 -15.74
N TYR A 218 10.02 26.34 -16.35
CA TYR A 218 11.07 25.63 -15.63
C TYR A 218 12.04 26.59 -14.92
N ARG A 219 12.50 27.63 -15.62
CA ARG A 219 13.39 28.67 -15.03
C ARG A 219 12.69 29.47 -13.96
N ASP A 220 11.44 29.87 -14.18
CA ASP A 220 10.67 30.63 -13.21
C ASP A 220 10.54 29.88 -11.88
N ILE A 221 10.26 28.57 -11.92
CA ILE A 221 10.17 27.75 -10.70
C ILE A 221 11.54 27.63 -10.01
N LEU A 222 12.64 27.46 -10.76
CA LEU A 222 13.99 27.40 -10.18
C LEU A 222 14.39 28.71 -9.49
N GLU A 223 14.02 29.85 -10.06
CA GLU A 223 14.37 31.17 -9.52
C GLU A 223 13.47 31.60 -8.36
N ASN A 224 12.17 31.35 -8.45
CA ASN A 224 11.18 31.85 -7.50
C ASN A 224 10.77 30.82 -6.44
N CYS A 225 11.27 29.58 -6.50
CA CYS A 225 10.97 28.51 -5.55
C CYS A 225 9.46 28.28 -5.35
N TYR A 226 8.66 28.43 -6.42
CA TYR A 226 7.22 28.15 -6.36
C TYR A 226 6.97 26.68 -6.02
N ASN A 227 5.88 26.44 -5.30
CA ASN A 227 5.51 25.09 -4.92
C ASN A 227 5.02 24.32 -6.17
N ILE A 228 5.77 23.29 -6.57
CA ILE A 228 5.55 22.54 -7.83
C ILE A 228 4.20 21.80 -7.84
N TYR A 229 3.60 21.59 -6.66
CA TYR A 229 2.24 21.05 -6.52
C TYR A 229 1.15 21.82 -7.30
N PHE A 230 1.45 23.03 -7.78
CA PHE A 230 0.54 23.86 -8.57
C PHE A 230 0.69 23.74 -10.09
N LEU A 231 1.53 22.83 -10.60
CA LEU A 231 1.55 22.48 -12.03
C LEU A 231 0.28 21.68 -12.38
N HIS A 232 -0.84 22.39 -12.44
CA HIS A 232 -2.14 21.85 -12.83
C HIS A 232 -2.15 21.59 -14.33
N HIS A 233 -2.16 20.31 -14.71
CA HIS A 233 -2.38 19.87 -16.08
C HIS A 233 -3.72 19.13 -16.17
N PRO A 234 -4.85 19.85 -16.33
CA PRO A 234 -6.20 19.28 -16.18
C PRO A 234 -6.54 18.15 -17.17
N GLU A 235 -5.78 17.99 -18.24
CA GLU A 235 -5.95 16.90 -19.21
C GLU A 235 -5.01 15.70 -19.00
N LEU A 236 -3.97 15.87 -18.18
CA LEU A 236 -2.91 14.88 -17.98
C LEU A 236 -3.23 13.94 -16.82
N ASN A 237 -3.04 12.64 -17.04
CA ASN A 237 -3.00 11.69 -15.93
C ASN A 237 -1.66 11.70 -15.21
N VAL A 238 -1.61 12.39 -14.07
CA VAL A 238 -0.43 12.48 -13.21
C VAL A 238 0.05 11.12 -12.70
N TYR A 239 -0.85 10.14 -12.59
CA TYR A 239 -0.48 8.77 -12.23
C TYR A 239 0.08 7.96 -13.41
N GLN A 240 -0.13 8.42 -14.64
CA GLN A 240 0.40 7.78 -15.85
C GLN A 240 0.33 8.74 -17.04
N ILE A 241 1.42 9.45 -17.31
CA ILE A 241 1.41 10.62 -18.22
C ILE A 241 1.08 10.32 -19.69
N ASP A 242 1.19 9.05 -20.13
CA ASP A 242 0.78 8.63 -21.48
C ASP A 242 -0.74 8.35 -21.59
N LYS A 243 -1.51 8.54 -20.52
CA LYS A 243 -2.96 8.36 -20.47
C LYS A 243 -3.69 9.69 -20.26
N LYS A 244 -4.91 9.75 -20.78
CA LYS A 244 -5.86 10.83 -20.48
C LYS A 244 -6.48 10.62 -19.10
N CYS A 245 -6.87 11.71 -18.43
CA CYS A 245 -7.76 11.60 -17.28
C CYS A 245 -9.08 10.91 -17.67
N GLU A 246 -9.48 9.87 -16.94
CA GLU A 246 -10.78 9.20 -17.14
C GLU A 246 -11.97 10.03 -16.61
N GLN A 247 -11.74 10.81 -15.56
CA GLN A 247 -12.68 11.78 -15.01
C GLN A 247 -12.00 13.12 -14.79
N SER A 248 -12.68 14.21 -15.13
CA SER A 248 -12.23 15.56 -14.81
C SER A 248 -12.05 15.69 -13.29
N PRO A 249 -11.01 16.41 -12.81
CA PRO A 249 -10.78 16.62 -11.39
C PRO A 249 -12.04 17.18 -10.70
N ASP A 250 -12.40 16.63 -9.54
CA ASP A 250 -13.40 17.24 -8.68
C ASP A 250 -12.82 18.50 -8.00
N LYS A 251 -13.68 19.45 -7.62
CA LYS A 251 -13.30 20.67 -6.89
C LYS A 251 -12.56 20.38 -5.58
N SER A 252 -12.76 19.19 -5.00
CA SER A 252 -12.11 18.71 -3.77
C SER A 252 -10.69 18.17 -3.99
N SER A 253 -10.34 17.75 -5.20
CA SER A 253 -9.01 17.26 -5.57
C SER A 253 -8.66 17.69 -7.00
N PRO A 254 -8.41 18.99 -7.22
CA PRO A 254 -8.18 19.58 -8.55
C PRO A 254 -6.91 19.06 -9.24
N ASN A 255 -6.09 18.26 -8.54
CA ASN A 255 -4.83 17.68 -8.99
C ASN A 255 -4.88 16.17 -9.28
N SER A 256 -5.99 15.49 -9.02
CA SER A 256 -6.12 14.07 -9.34
C SER A 256 -7.06 13.88 -10.52
N CYS A 257 -6.63 13.15 -11.55
CA CYS A 257 -7.61 12.44 -12.36
C CYS A 257 -8.35 11.49 -11.42
N GLY A 258 -9.65 11.69 -11.23
CA GLY A 258 -10.46 10.69 -10.55
C GLY A 258 -10.37 9.39 -11.33
N PHE A 259 -10.07 8.27 -10.66
CA PHE A 259 -10.20 6.98 -11.32
C PHE A 259 -11.70 6.69 -11.43
N LYS A 260 -12.18 6.26 -12.59
CA LYS A 260 -13.57 5.83 -12.72
C LYS A 260 -13.94 4.71 -11.74
N ARG A 261 -12.94 3.97 -11.26
CA ARG A 261 -13.06 2.95 -10.23
C ARG A 261 -13.43 3.50 -8.86
N ASP A 262 -13.13 4.76 -8.55
CA ASP A 262 -13.39 5.34 -7.23
C ASP A 262 -14.90 5.36 -6.95
N SER A 263 -15.70 5.88 -7.89
CA SER A 263 -17.15 5.90 -7.76
C SER A 263 -17.77 4.49 -7.75
N ILE A 264 -17.12 3.52 -8.40
CA ILE A 264 -17.54 2.11 -8.38
C ILE A 264 -17.33 1.51 -6.98
N MET A 265 -16.16 1.72 -6.39
CA MET A 265 -15.83 1.23 -5.04
C MET A 265 -16.66 1.95 -3.97
N GLU A 266 -16.82 3.26 -4.08
CA GLU A 266 -17.69 4.03 -3.17
C GLU A 266 -19.14 3.58 -3.25
N SER A 267 -19.66 3.34 -4.44
CA SER A 267 -20.99 2.77 -4.62
C SER A 267 -21.11 1.40 -3.96
N TYR A 268 -20.11 0.52 -4.15
CA TYR A 268 -20.11 -0.83 -3.61
C TYR A 268 -20.04 -0.87 -2.07
N PHE A 269 -19.06 -0.18 -1.49
CA PHE A 269 -18.82 -0.17 -0.04
C PHE A 269 -19.88 0.59 0.74
N ASN A 270 -20.62 1.51 0.12
CA ASN A 270 -21.72 2.22 0.77
C ASN A 270 -23.10 1.54 0.62
N GLN A 271 -23.20 0.39 -0.05
CA GLN A 271 -24.43 -0.42 -0.02
C GLN A 271 -24.71 -0.89 1.41
N ASN A 272 -25.97 -0.79 1.85
CA ASN A 272 -26.37 -1.25 3.18
C ASN A 272 -25.97 -2.72 3.41
N GLU A 273 -26.22 -3.58 2.43
CA GLU A 273 -25.87 -5.01 2.52
C GLU A 273 -24.35 -5.21 2.70
N THR A 274 -23.52 -4.49 1.92
CA THR A 274 -22.07 -4.53 2.08
C THR A 274 -21.65 -4.08 3.48
N ARG A 275 -22.19 -2.96 3.97
CA ARG A 275 -21.85 -2.44 5.30
C ARG A 275 -22.30 -3.37 6.43
N GLU A 276 -23.47 -4.00 6.31
CA GLU A 276 -23.96 -4.99 7.28
C GLU A 276 -23.05 -6.22 7.32
N ILE A 277 -22.64 -6.75 6.15
CA ILE A 277 -21.72 -7.89 6.05
C ILE A 277 -20.36 -7.55 6.64
N LEU A 278 -19.86 -6.34 6.39
CA LEU A 278 -18.60 -5.84 6.95
C LEU A 278 -18.74 -5.34 8.39
N ARG A 279 -19.96 -5.36 8.95
CA ARG A 279 -20.28 -4.97 10.34
C ARG A 279 -19.83 -3.55 10.65
N ILE A 280 -20.04 -2.65 9.70
CA ILE A 280 -19.68 -1.24 9.86
C ILE A 280 -20.70 -0.58 10.80
N PRO A 281 -20.26 0.01 11.93
CA PRO A 281 -21.17 0.69 12.85
C PRO A 281 -21.92 1.84 12.16
N ASP A 282 -23.14 2.13 12.63
CA ASP A 282 -24.01 3.17 12.07
C ASP A 282 -23.39 4.58 12.22
N GLU A 283 -22.58 4.79 13.26
CA GLU A 283 -21.86 6.03 13.51
C GLU A 283 -20.71 6.29 12.53
N VAL A 284 -20.21 5.25 11.84
CA VAL A 284 -19.16 5.41 10.83
C VAL A 284 -19.80 5.98 9.57
N GLY A 285 -19.28 7.12 9.10
CA GLY A 285 -19.80 7.80 7.91
C GLY A 285 -19.69 6.98 6.62
N LYS A 286 -20.01 7.63 5.49
CA LYS A 286 -19.82 7.00 4.17
C LYS A 286 -18.36 6.66 3.95
N TRP A 287 -18.13 5.51 3.33
CA TRP A 287 -16.83 5.14 2.81
C TRP A 287 -16.49 6.04 1.63
N GLU A 288 -15.29 6.59 1.64
CA GLU A 288 -14.73 7.41 0.58
C GLU A 288 -13.33 6.90 0.32
N ARG A 289 -12.87 6.94 -0.94
CA ARG A 289 -11.55 6.39 -1.27
C ARG A 289 -10.45 7.08 -0.48
N CYS A 290 -10.46 8.41 -0.46
CA CYS A 290 -9.50 9.21 0.28
C CYS A 290 -10.21 10.28 1.07
N ARG A 291 -9.76 10.50 2.31
CA ARG A 291 -10.15 11.66 3.10
C ARG A 291 -9.04 12.69 3.03
N ASP A 292 -9.43 13.96 2.92
CA ASP A 292 -8.48 15.06 3.05
C ASP A 292 -8.07 15.19 4.52
N LEU A 293 -6.89 14.65 4.81
CA LEU A 293 -6.28 14.74 6.12
C LEU A 293 -5.20 15.80 6.01
N MET A 294 -5.25 16.80 6.90
CA MET A 294 -4.24 17.85 6.97
C MET A 294 -2.92 17.28 7.52
N TYR A 295 -2.24 16.48 6.70
CA TYR A 295 -0.88 16.03 6.92
C TYR A 295 0.08 17.16 6.60
N PHE A 296 1.01 17.39 7.51
CA PHE A 296 2.17 18.19 7.20
C PHE A 296 3.14 17.35 6.36
N PRO A 297 3.94 17.98 5.47
CA PRO A 297 5.03 17.30 4.79
C PRO A 297 5.86 16.51 5.81
N PRO A 298 6.33 15.30 5.48
CA PRO A 298 7.13 14.52 6.41
C PRO A 298 8.31 15.37 6.89
N SER A 299 8.48 15.46 8.21
CA SER A 299 9.53 16.29 8.82
C SER A 299 10.93 15.74 8.55
N ASP A 300 11.02 14.44 8.27
CA ASP A 300 12.24 13.68 8.13
C ASP A 300 12.17 12.76 6.91
N ASP A 301 13.28 12.62 6.20
CA ASP A 301 13.44 11.60 5.17
C ASP A 301 13.43 10.20 5.81
N ILE A 302 12.97 9.19 5.06
CA ILE A 302 12.92 7.80 5.57
C ILE A 302 14.24 7.04 5.39
N ASP A 303 15.34 7.72 5.07
CA ASP A 303 16.64 7.13 4.78
C ASP A 303 17.17 6.29 5.95
N GLU A 304 17.15 6.83 7.17
CA GLU A 304 17.57 6.10 8.38
C GLU A 304 16.63 4.93 8.70
N HIS A 305 15.36 5.02 8.33
CA HIS A 305 14.39 3.93 8.49
C HIS A 305 14.71 2.77 7.55
N ILE A 306 15.01 3.07 6.28
CA ILE A 306 15.41 2.07 5.27
C ILE A 306 16.77 1.45 5.62
N LYS A 307 17.78 2.27 5.98
CA LYS A 307 19.10 1.76 6.43
C LYS A 307 18.95 0.83 7.62
N GLN A 308 18.11 1.17 8.59
CA GLN A 308 17.91 0.31 9.75
C GLN A 308 17.19 -1.00 9.40
N ALA A 309 16.22 -0.99 8.49
CA ALA A 309 15.61 -2.22 7.98
C ALA A 309 16.67 -3.13 7.33
N ILE A 310 17.50 -2.57 6.43
CA ILE A 310 18.60 -3.27 5.75
C ILE A 310 19.60 -3.88 6.75
N ASN A 311 19.97 -3.10 7.78
CA ASN A 311 20.90 -3.52 8.84
C ASN A 311 20.34 -4.60 9.78
N ASN A 312 19.02 -4.82 9.78
CA ASN A 312 18.35 -5.88 10.54
C ASN A 312 17.90 -7.04 9.62
N ASP A 313 18.54 -7.21 8.47
CA ASP A 313 18.27 -8.27 7.49
C ASP A 313 16.82 -8.31 6.99
N VAL A 314 16.14 -7.16 7.00
CA VAL A 314 14.85 -6.98 6.35
C VAL A 314 15.11 -6.62 4.88
N LYS A 315 14.57 -7.41 3.95
CA LYS A 315 14.70 -7.13 2.51
C LYS A 315 13.82 -5.95 2.12
N VAL A 316 14.32 -5.06 1.28
CA VAL A 316 13.59 -3.90 0.79
C VAL A 316 13.47 -3.98 -0.73
N LEU A 317 12.26 -3.89 -1.25
CA LEU A 317 11.96 -3.79 -2.67
C LEU A 317 11.29 -2.44 -2.93
N LEU A 318 11.93 -1.59 -3.73
CA LEU A 318 11.39 -0.33 -4.20
C LEU A 318 11.18 -0.43 -5.71
N TYR A 319 9.94 -0.27 -6.18
CA TYR A 319 9.65 -0.35 -7.61
C TYR A 319 8.81 0.84 -8.09
N PHE A 320 9.13 1.34 -9.28
CA PHE A 320 8.55 2.54 -9.86
C PHE A 320 8.13 2.29 -11.30
N GLY A 321 7.10 3.00 -11.74
CA GLY A 321 6.80 3.18 -13.16
C GLY A 321 7.48 4.44 -13.71
N ASP A 322 8.00 4.39 -14.93
CA ASP A 322 8.64 5.56 -15.55
C ASP A 322 7.65 6.64 -16.04
N MET A 323 6.35 6.32 -16.12
CA MET A 323 5.27 7.24 -16.48
C MET A 323 4.57 7.85 -15.25
N ASP A 324 5.05 7.55 -14.04
CA ASP A 324 4.52 8.11 -12.79
C ASP A 324 5.08 9.51 -12.54
N MET A 325 4.22 10.53 -12.57
CA MET A 325 4.61 11.91 -12.22
C MET A 325 4.40 12.22 -10.74
N VAL A 326 3.57 11.46 -10.03
CA VAL A 326 3.28 11.69 -8.60
C VAL A 326 4.50 11.34 -7.76
N CYS A 327 5.10 10.19 -8.03
CA CYS A 327 6.35 9.73 -7.39
C CYS A 327 7.34 9.28 -8.47
N PRO A 328 7.99 10.22 -9.19
CA PRO A 328 8.86 9.88 -10.31
C PRO A 328 9.99 8.93 -9.89
N PHE A 329 10.31 7.97 -10.76
CA PHE A 329 11.39 7.01 -10.49
C PHE A 329 12.74 7.69 -10.20
N SER A 330 12.99 8.88 -10.75
CA SER A 330 14.21 9.66 -10.54
C SER A 330 14.36 10.13 -9.09
N HIS A 331 13.24 10.35 -8.38
CA HIS A 331 13.24 10.64 -6.94
C HIS A 331 13.71 9.40 -6.16
N GLY A 332 13.16 8.22 -6.48
CA GLY A 332 13.58 6.97 -5.85
C GLY A 332 15.04 6.61 -6.14
N GLN A 333 15.51 6.82 -7.37
CA GLN A 333 16.90 6.57 -7.76
C GLN A 333 17.87 7.44 -6.94
N ARG A 334 17.61 8.76 -6.86
CA ARG A 334 18.44 9.69 -6.06
C ARG A 334 18.41 9.33 -4.57
N PHE A 335 17.24 8.96 -4.06
CA PHE A 335 17.11 8.53 -2.68
C PHE A 335 18.00 7.31 -2.38
N VAL A 336 17.96 6.28 -3.24
CA VAL A 336 18.77 5.07 -3.08
C VAL A 336 20.27 5.36 -3.18
N GLU A 337 20.70 6.21 -4.12
CA GLU A 337 22.09 6.66 -4.24
C GLU A 337 22.57 7.39 -2.96
N ASN A 338 21.72 8.24 -2.38
CA ASN A 338 22.01 8.95 -1.14
C ASN A 338 22.12 8.05 0.09
N LEU A 339 21.66 6.79 0.03
CA LEU A 339 21.88 5.83 1.12
C LEU A 339 23.35 5.43 1.25
N GLY A 340 24.16 5.61 0.19
CA GLY A 340 25.59 5.28 0.19
C GLY A 340 25.87 3.78 0.26
N ILE A 341 24.93 2.94 -0.17
CA ILE A 341 25.09 1.48 -0.21
C ILE A 341 25.72 1.09 -1.55
N GLU A 342 26.72 0.21 -1.51
CA GLU A 342 27.41 -0.26 -2.71
C GLU A 342 26.47 -1.09 -3.61
N GLU A 343 26.46 -0.76 -4.90
CA GLU A 343 25.77 -1.51 -5.93
C GLU A 343 26.40 -2.90 -6.08
N ILE A 344 25.57 -3.94 -6.10
CA ILE A 344 26.00 -5.32 -6.31
C ILE A 344 25.91 -5.70 -7.79
N GLU A 345 24.76 -5.43 -8.40
CA GLU A 345 24.52 -5.69 -9.82
C GLU A 345 23.42 -4.78 -10.37
N ASN A 346 23.42 -4.58 -11.68
CA ASN A 346 22.33 -3.94 -12.41
C ASN A 346 22.01 -4.75 -13.67
N GLY A 347 20.80 -4.57 -14.21
CA GLY A 347 20.40 -5.27 -15.42
C GLY A 347 19.00 -4.92 -15.90
N LEU A 348 18.49 -5.76 -16.80
CA LEU A 348 17.17 -5.61 -17.40
C LEU A 348 16.14 -6.49 -16.69
N ILE A 349 14.91 -6.01 -16.65
CA ILE A 349 13.74 -6.79 -16.24
C ILE A 349 13.10 -7.35 -17.50
N THR A 350 12.91 -8.66 -17.54
CA THR A 350 12.31 -9.35 -18.68
C THR A 350 11.08 -10.15 -18.28
N ARG A 351 10.08 -10.20 -19.16
CA ARG A 351 8.98 -11.16 -19.04
C ARG A 351 9.39 -12.56 -19.51
N LYS A 352 8.57 -13.58 -19.24
CA LYS A 352 8.76 -14.96 -19.73
C LYS A 352 8.94 -15.09 -21.25
N ASP A 353 8.33 -14.18 -22.02
CA ASP A 353 8.45 -14.10 -23.48
C ASP A 353 9.69 -13.32 -23.96
N GLN A 354 10.60 -12.97 -23.03
CA GLN A 354 11.82 -12.20 -23.25
C GLN A 354 11.60 -10.71 -23.58
N GLU A 355 10.36 -10.20 -23.44
CA GLU A 355 10.09 -8.76 -23.53
C GLU A 355 10.82 -8.01 -22.41
N ILE A 356 11.63 -7.00 -22.76
CA ILE A 356 12.25 -6.10 -21.78
C ILE A 356 11.23 -5.07 -21.33
N ILE A 357 10.90 -5.10 -20.05
CA ILE A 357 9.88 -4.23 -19.43
C ILE A 357 10.44 -3.26 -18.40
N GLY A 358 11.76 -3.21 -18.23
CA GLY A 358 12.38 -2.30 -17.27
C GLY A 358 13.84 -2.57 -17.01
N LYS A 359 14.34 -1.92 -15.95
CA LYS A 359 15.71 -2.07 -15.44
C LYS A 359 15.69 -2.21 -13.93
N TYR A 360 16.71 -2.85 -13.38
CA TYR A 360 16.88 -3.00 -11.94
C TYR A 360 18.32 -2.73 -11.52
N THR A 361 18.47 -2.33 -10.27
CA THR A 361 19.75 -2.24 -9.57
C THR A 361 19.59 -2.89 -8.20
N SER A 362 20.47 -3.82 -7.88
CA SER A 362 20.49 -4.54 -6.61
C SER A 362 21.60 -4.03 -5.73
N TYR A 363 21.28 -3.90 -4.45
CA TYR A 363 22.17 -3.51 -3.37
C TYR A 363 22.02 -4.53 -2.23
N LYS A 364 22.82 -4.39 -1.18
CA LYS A 364 22.70 -5.27 -0.01
C LYS A 364 21.30 -5.13 0.63
N ASN A 365 20.51 -6.21 0.59
CA ASN A 365 19.13 -6.30 1.10
C ASN A 365 18.17 -5.23 0.53
N LEU A 366 18.48 -4.63 -0.62
CA LEU A 366 17.67 -3.61 -1.27
C LEU A 366 17.67 -3.83 -2.80
N ASP A 367 16.50 -3.95 -3.40
CA ASP A 367 16.30 -3.99 -4.84
C ASP A 367 15.54 -2.74 -5.30
N PHE A 368 16.10 -2.01 -6.27
CA PHE A 368 15.47 -0.85 -6.90
C PHE A 368 15.11 -1.18 -8.35
N MET A 369 13.85 -0.99 -8.73
CA MET A 369 13.34 -1.40 -10.04
C MET A 369 12.54 -0.28 -10.72
N VAL A 370 12.74 -0.11 -12.02
CA VAL A 370 11.99 0.84 -12.85
C VAL A 370 11.35 0.10 -14.02
N PHE A 371 10.02 0.18 -14.12
CA PHE A 371 9.21 -0.44 -15.15
C PHE A 371 8.85 0.56 -16.24
N LYS A 372 9.10 0.18 -17.48
CA LYS A 372 8.90 1.00 -18.67
C LYS A 372 7.42 1.07 -19.04
N ASN A 373 6.91 2.25 -19.41
CA ASN A 373 5.51 2.49 -19.76
C ASN A 373 4.51 2.18 -18.63
N ALA A 374 4.98 2.08 -17.39
CA ALA A 374 4.14 1.85 -16.22
C ALA A 374 3.91 3.16 -15.47
N GLY A 375 2.70 3.35 -14.95
CA GLY A 375 2.38 4.48 -14.08
C GLY A 375 2.60 4.16 -12.60
N HIS A 376 1.96 4.96 -11.74
CA HIS A 376 1.98 4.87 -10.28
C HIS A 376 1.56 3.48 -9.77
N TYR A 377 0.56 2.89 -10.41
CA TYR A 377 0.07 1.54 -10.11
C TYR A 377 0.64 0.55 -11.14
N LEU A 378 1.70 -0.18 -10.77
CA LEU A 378 2.32 -1.17 -11.67
C LEU A 378 1.29 -2.16 -12.26
N GLY A 379 0.37 -2.66 -11.43
CA GLY A 379 -0.66 -3.61 -11.86
C GLY A 379 -1.67 -3.08 -12.86
N ALA A 380 -1.77 -1.75 -13.05
CA ALA A 380 -2.61 -1.17 -14.09
C ALA A 380 -2.04 -1.43 -15.50
N THR A 381 -0.70 -1.51 -15.63
CA THR A 381 -0.01 -1.82 -16.90
C THR A 381 0.42 -3.30 -16.95
N TYR A 382 1.03 -3.80 -15.88
CA TYR A 382 1.68 -5.11 -15.82
C TYR A 382 1.14 -5.94 -14.64
N LEU A 383 -0.14 -6.31 -14.68
CA LEU A 383 -0.80 -7.07 -13.62
C LEU A 383 -0.09 -8.41 -13.32
N GLU A 384 0.19 -9.21 -14.36
CA GLU A 384 0.94 -10.47 -14.21
C GLU A 384 2.33 -10.20 -13.63
N SER A 385 3.10 -9.27 -14.22
CA SER A 385 4.47 -9.01 -13.75
C SER A 385 4.51 -8.48 -12.31
N GLN A 386 3.52 -7.70 -11.87
CA GLN A 386 3.41 -7.28 -10.47
C GLN A 386 3.23 -8.48 -9.54
N PHE A 387 2.35 -9.41 -9.91
CA PHE A 387 2.12 -10.63 -9.15
C PHE A 387 3.38 -11.50 -9.08
N GLU A 388 4.04 -11.71 -10.22
CA GLU A 388 5.27 -12.51 -10.29
C GLU A 388 6.42 -11.85 -9.50
N LEU A 389 6.51 -10.52 -9.53
CA LEU A 389 7.49 -9.75 -8.75
C LEU A 389 7.31 -10.01 -7.25
N HIS A 390 6.07 -9.87 -6.75
CA HIS A 390 5.78 -10.10 -5.34
C HIS A 390 5.96 -11.56 -4.96
N ARG A 391 5.58 -12.50 -5.83
CA ARG A 391 5.84 -13.93 -5.61
C ARG A 391 7.33 -14.19 -5.44
N ASN A 392 8.15 -13.66 -6.35
CA ASN A 392 9.59 -13.87 -6.30
C ASN A 392 10.19 -13.21 -5.05
N PHE A 393 9.72 -12.02 -4.67
CA PHE A 393 10.14 -11.33 -3.45
C PHE A 393 9.84 -12.13 -2.18
N PHE A 394 8.60 -12.60 -2.01
CA PHE A 394 8.19 -13.38 -0.83
C PHE A 394 8.85 -14.77 -0.78
N LYS A 395 9.27 -15.32 -1.92
CA LYS A 395 10.00 -16.60 -2.01
C LYS A 395 11.52 -16.45 -2.05
N TYR A 396 12.05 -15.23 -1.88
CA TYR A 396 13.49 -14.94 -1.94
C TYR A 396 14.16 -15.37 -3.26
N GLN A 397 13.43 -15.25 -4.37
CA GLN A 397 13.89 -15.57 -5.73
C GLN A 397 14.37 -14.31 -6.46
N LYS A 398 14.96 -14.49 -7.65
CA LYS A 398 15.38 -13.37 -8.51
C LYS A 398 14.17 -12.56 -8.98
N LEU A 399 14.29 -11.23 -8.94
CA LEU A 399 13.20 -10.30 -9.23
C LEU A 399 13.15 -9.83 -10.69
N ASN A 400 14.19 -10.13 -11.48
CA ASN A 400 14.37 -9.56 -12.82
C ASN A 400 13.76 -10.41 -13.96
N VAL A 401 13.17 -11.57 -13.66
CA VAL A 401 12.44 -12.41 -14.62
C VAL A 401 11.03 -12.63 -14.11
N LEU A 402 10.04 -12.08 -14.82
CA LEU A 402 8.65 -11.96 -14.39
C LEU A 402 7.70 -12.79 -15.27
#